data_AF-X0UEQ8-F1
#
_entry.id   AF-X0UEQ8-F1
#
_cell.length_a   1.000
_cell.length_b   1.000
_cell.length_c   1.000
_cell.angle_alpha   90.00
_cell.angle_beta   90.00
_cell.angle_gamma   90.00
#
_symmetry.space_group_name_H-M   'P 1'
#
loop_
_entity.id
_entity.type
_entity.pdbx_description
1 polymer ?
#
loop_
_entity_poly.entity_id
_entity_poly.type
_entity_poly.pdbx_seq_one_letter_code
_entity_poly.pdbx_strand_id
1 'polypeptide(L)'
;GQETTLDQENVVHIQQVDPYSDTYGLATLRAAGSEVDISNSIRTAQKYGMDNAFFPPAIISGKMGKEVKEELKKDLMETNMGPTKGRAFLLAREHLDIKPFMLTPVEVDYIQSLEFSYETLAVALDVDPVLIGLSKRATYENKHAAQVAIWADVHIPHLVNSRDQINLQLLPQMDLKDGSFLDFDLSRTPAVVDMRKKNAEEAAIYLDQLHASPRAVNARLNLGFSDDDLPKGALVPMSLVYLDAPSTERPAPAETRTLIANLQTE
;
A
#
# COMPACT_ATOMS: atom_id res chain seq x y z
N GLY A 1 -2.44 -30.77 -17.04
CA GLY A 1 -3.25 -29.56 -17.32
C GLY A 1 -3.64 -29.60 -18.77
N GLN A 2 -4.84 -29.15 -19.12
CA GLN A 2 -5.16 -28.90 -20.52
C GLN A 2 -4.46 -27.60 -20.93
N GLU A 3 -3.65 -27.65 -21.99
CA GLU A 3 -3.10 -26.45 -22.61
C GLU A 3 -4.06 -26.02 -23.70
N THR A 4 -4.58 -24.79 -23.59
CA THR A 4 -5.43 -24.17 -24.59
C THR A 4 -4.69 -22.97 -25.15
N THR A 5 -4.47 -22.95 -26.46
CA THR A 5 -3.92 -21.80 -27.17
C THR A 5 -5.04 -20.81 -27.47
N LEU A 6 -4.85 -19.55 -27.07
CA LEU A 6 -5.75 -18.43 -27.37
C LEU A 6 -5.05 -17.51 -28.36
N ASP A 7 -5.80 -17.01 -29.34
CA ASP A 7 -5.31 -15.96 -30.24
C ASP A 7 -5.15 -14.64 -29.47
N GLN A 8 -4.17 -13.83 -29.88
CA GLN A 8 -3.84 -12.56 -29.23
C GLN A 8 -5.05 -11.61 -29.15
N GLU A 9 -5.91 -11.62 -30.16
CA GLU A 9 -7.12 -10.79 -30.22
C GLU A 9 -8.11 -11.15 -29.10
N ASN A 10 -8.08 -12.36 -28.55
CA ASN A 10 -9.00 -12.80 -27.50
C ASN A 10 -8.45 -12.57 -26.09
N VAL A 11 -7.30 -11.92 -25.94
CA VAL A 11 -6.62 -11.74 -24.65
C VAL A 11 -6.29 -10.26 -24.43
N VAL A 12 -6.78 -9.72 -23.32
CA VAL A 12 -6.34 -8.41 -22.82
C VAL A 12 -5.16 -8.63 -21.88
N HIS A 13 -4.00 -8.10 -22.24
CA HIS A 13 -2.77 -8.19 -21.45
C HIS A 13 -2.57 -6.90 -20.66
N ILE A 14 -2.74 -6.96 -19.34
CA ILE A 14 -2.50 -5.82 -18.44
C ILE A 14 -1.13 -5.98 -17.80
N GLN A 15 -0.23 -5.04 -18.06
CA GLN A 15 1.14 -5.06 -17.55
C GLN A 15 1.55 -3.78 -16.82
N GLN A 16 2.42 -3.95 -15.81
CA GLN A 16 3.18 -2.84 -15.23
C GLN A 16 4.39 -2.54 -16.13
N VAL A 17 4.99 -1.36 -15.97
CA VAL A 17 6.16 -0.97 -16.77
C VAL A 17 7.38 -1.77 -16.32
N ASP A 18 8.07 -2.44 -17.24
CA ASP A 18 9.37 -3.08 -17.03
C ASP A 18 10.42 -2.40 -17.92
N PRO A 19 11.52 -1.85 -17.38
CA PRO A 19 12.59 -1.30 -18.21
C PRO A 19 13.41 -2.36 -18.97
N TYR A 20 13.32 -3.64 -18.60
CA TYR A 20 14.10 -4.73 -19.21
C TYR A 20 13.33 -5.56 -20.23
N SER A 21 12.00 -5.54 -20.20
CA SER A 21 11.15 -6.34 -21.09
C SER A 21 10.05 -5.50 -21.70
N ASP A 22 9.93 -5.58 -23.02
CA ASP A 22 8.83 -4.91 -23.75
C ASP A 22 7.51 -5.69 -23.65
N THR A 23 7.57 -6.98 -23.32
CA THR A 23 6.43 -7.91 -23.38
C THR A 23 5.85 -8.29 -22.03
N TYR A 24 6.65 -8.24 -20.96
CA TYR A 24 6.23 -8.60 -19.62
C TYR A 24 6.36 -7.41 -18.69
N GLY A 25 5.39 -7.28 -17.77
CA GLY A 25 5.49 -6.30 -16.70
C GLY A 25 6.32 -6.78 -15.53
N LEU A 26 6.96 -5.83 -14.85
CA LEU A 26 7.70 -6.07 -13.62
C LEU A 26 6.74 -5.96 -12.43
N ALA A 27 6.51 -7.06 -11.74
CA ALA A 27 5.74 -7.04 -10.50
C ALA A 27 6.47 -6.23 -9.41
N THR A 28 5.78 -5.32 -8.74
CA THR A 28 6.34 -4.51 -7.63
C THR A 28 7.01 -5.38 -6.55
N LEU A 29 6.41 -6.52 -6.21
CA LEU A 29 6.97 -7.46 -5.22
C LEU A 29 8.32 -8.05 -5.65
N ARG A 30 8.58 -8.16 -6.96
CA ARG A 30 9.86 -8.67 -7.47
C ARG A 30 11.01 -7.72 -7.15
N ALA A 31 10.76 -6.41 -7.12
CA ALA A 31 11.75 -5.42 -6.70
C ALA A 31 12.09 -5.57 -5.20
N ALA A 32 11.12 -6.01 -4.39
CA ALA A 32 11.28 -6.26 -2.95
C ALA A 32 11.67 -7.70 -2.60
N GLY A 33 12.00 -8.54 -3.57
CA GLY A 33 12.17 -9.99 -3.38
C GLY A 33 13.22 -10.37 -2.32
N SER A 34 14.35 -9.65 -2.28
CA SER A 34 15.39 -9.88 -1.28
C SER A 34 14.89 -9.69 0.15
N GLU A 35 14.03 -8.69 0.36
CA GLU A 35 13.49 -8.38 1.69
C GLU A 35 12.46 -9.44 2.12
N VAL A 36 11.65 -9.94 1.17
CA VAL A 36 10.75 -11.06 1.43
C VAL A 36 11.53 -12.28 1.90
N ASP A 37 12.64 -12.61 1.23
CA ASP A 37 13.50 -13.75 1.58
C ASP A 37 14.14 -13.59 2.96
N ILE A 38 14.60 -12.37 3.30
CA ILE A 38 15.13 -12.05 4.63
C ILE A 38 14.05 -12.24 5.69
N SER A 39 12.85 -11.69 5.49
CA SER A 39 11.73 -11.81 6.44
C SER A 39 11.33 -13.26 6.69
N ASN A 40 11.32 -14.09 5.65
CA ASN A 40 11.02 -15.53 5.72
C ASN A 40 12.12 -16.29 6.47
N SER A 41 13.37 -15.93 6.22
CA SER A 41 14.54 -16.51 6.90
C SER A 41 14.52 -16.17 8.39
N ILE A 42 14.16 -14.94 8.76
CA ILE A 42 14.05 -14.53 10.17
C ILE A 42 12.94 -15.31 10.88
N ARG A 43 11.73 -15.42 10.29
CA ARG A 43 10.63 -16.22 10.89
C ARG A 43 11.03 -17.68 11.06
N THR A 44 11.70 -18.22 10.05
CA THR A 44 12.14 -19.61 10.05
C THR A 44 13.19 -19.83 11.15
N ALA A 45 14.17 -18.95 11.26
CA ALA A 45 15.17 -18.97 12.34
C ALA A 45 14.54 -18.81 13.73
N GLN A 46 13.57 -17.90 13.87
CA GLN A 46 12.84 -17.69 15.13
C GLN A 46 12.05 -18.95 15.51
N LYS A 47 11.33 -19.55 14.57
CA LYS A 47 10.60 -20.80 14.79
C LYS A 47 11.53 -21.92 15.21
N TYR A 48 12.62 -22.16 14.46
CA TYR A 48 13.62 -23.17 14.82
C TYR A 48 14.26 -22.89 16.18
N GLY A 49 14.46 -21.62 16.52
CA GLY A 49 14.96 -21.19 17.81
C GLY A 49 14.01 -21.50 18.97
N MET A 50 12.71 -21.31 18.76
CA MET A 50 11.67 -21.65 19.73
C MET A 50 11.48 -23.16 19.87
N ASP A 51 11.43 -23.88 18.75
CA ASP A 51 11.20 -25.33 18.72
C ASP A 51 12.36 -26.10 19.37
N ASN A 52 13.60 -25.66 19.17
CA ASN A 52 14.76 -26.37 19.71
C ASN A 52 15.21 -25.86 21.08
N ALA A 53 14.64 -24.75 21.57
CA ALA A 53 15.14 -23.92 22.67
C ALA A 53 16.65 -23.70 22.56
N PHE A 54 17.09 -22.52 22.11
CA PHE A 54 18.50 -22.16 22.00
C PHE A 54 19.28 -22.55 23.26
N PHE A 55 19.98 -23.68 23.21
CA PHE A 55 21.13 -23.89 24.07
C PHE A 55 22.26 -23.16 23.35
N PRO A 56 22.66 -21.95 23.79
CA PRO A 56 23.79 -21.28 23.16
C PRO A 56 24.97 -22.25 23.21
N PRO A 57 25.73 -22.40 22.13
CA PRO A 57 26.94 -23.20 22.17
C PRO A 57 27.79 -22.70 23.33
N ALA A 58 28.02 -23.60 24.27
CA ALA A 58 28.70 -23.31 25.51
C ALA A 58 30.09 -23.91 25.47
N ILE A 59 31.06 -23.16 25.98
CA ILE A 59 32.39 -23.69 26.19
C ILE A 59 32.36 -24.41 27.53
N ILE A 60 32.61 -25.72 27.49
CA ILE A 60 32.77 -26.55 28.68
C ILE A 60 34.26 -26.60 28.99
N SER A 61 34.66 -26.01 30.11
CA SER A 61 36.06 -25.98 30.55
C SER A 61 36.23 -26.69 31.91
N GLY A 62 37.22 -27.57 31.99
CA GLY A 62 37.52 -28.37 33.19
C GLY A 62 38.56 -29.46 32.92
N LYS A 63 39.29 -29.90 33.97
CA LYS A 63 40.16 -31.09 33.88
C LYS A 63 39.28 -32.34 33.96
N MET A 64 39.24 -33.13 32.90
CA MET A 64 38.41 -34.33 32.81
C MET A 64 39.18 -35.49 32.16
N GLY A 65 38.95 -36.72 32.65
CA GLY A 65 39.45 -37.94 32.02
C GLY A 65 38.75 -38.22 30.67
N LYS A 66 39.42 -38.93 29.75
CA LYS A 66 38.88 -39.17 28.39
C LYS A 66 37.52 -39.89 28.40
N GLU A 67 37.30 -40.87 29.29
CA GLU A 67 36.02 -41.59 29.41
C GLU A 67 34.87 -40.66 29.79
N VAL A 68 35.05 -39.82 30.81
CA VAL A 68 34.00 -38.90 31.28
C VAL A 68 33.64 -37.88 30.19
N LYS A 69 34.60 -37.52 29.33
CA LYS A 69 34.36 -36.63 28.18
C LYS A 69 33.48 -37.29 27.11
N GLU A 70 33.69 -38.57 26.84
CA GLU A 70 32.88 -39.32 25.87
C GLU A 70 31.47 -39.60 26.40
N GLU A 71 31.34 -39.91 27.68
CA GLU A 71 30.05 -40.06 28.36
C GLU A 71 29.27 -38.74 28.35
N LEU A 72 29.90 -37.62 28.73
CA LEU A 72 29.28 -36.29 28.66
C LEU A 72 28.84 -35.93 27.23
N LYS A 73 29.61 -36.30 26.22
CA LYS A 73 29.25 -36.07 24.82
C LYS A 73 28.00 -36.88 24.43
N LYS A 74 27.88 -38.13 24.89
CA LYS A 74 26.68 -38.96 24.69
C LYS A 74 25.47 -38.36 25.40
N ASP A 75 25.60 -38.00 26.67
CA ASP A 75 24.53 -37.37 27.44
C ASP A 75 24.06 -36.07 26.79
N LEU A 76 24.99 -35.25 26.28
CA LEU A 76 24.65 -34.03 25.53
C LEU A 76 23.93 -34.35 24.22
N MET A 77 24.37 -35.33 23.44
CA MET A 77 23.71 -35.69 22.18
C MET A 77 22.31 -36.27 22.40
N GLU A 78 22.12 -37.11 23.43
CA GLU A 78 20.83 -37.70 23.77
C GLU A 78 19.84 -36.67 24.34
N THR A 79 20.35 -35.64 25.03
CA THR A 79 19.51 -34.58 25.61
C THR A 79 19.19 -33.48 24.60
N ASN A 80 20.10 -33.18 23.66
CA ASN A 80 19.97 -32.06 22.71
C ASN A 80 19.24 -32.41 21.40
N MET A 81 18.86 -33.67 21.18
CA MET A 81 18.06 -34.09 20.02
C MET A 81 16.57 -34.16 20.38
N GLY A 82 15.85 -33.04 20.23
CA GLY A 82 14.39 -33.07 20.15
C GLY A 82 13.65 -31.77 20.52
N PRO A 83 12.47 -31.53 19.92
CA PRO A 83 11.67 -30.28 20.07
C PRO A 83 11.11 -30.02 21.47
N THR A 84 11.29 -30.93 22.43
CA THR A 84 10.79 -30.80 23.81
C THR A 84 11.91 -30.76 24.85
N LYS A 85 13.18 -30.95 24.44
CA LYS A 85 14.28 -31.28 25.35
C LYS A 85 15.38 -30.24 25.47
N GLY A 86 15.30 -29.09 24.79
CA GLY A 86 16.28 -28.00 24.93
C GLY A 86 16.33 -27.31 26.31
N ARG A 87 15.69 -27.88 27.34
CA ARG A 87 15.86 -27.53 28.75
C ARG A 87 16.73 -28.55 29.48
N ALA A 88 17.87 -28.89 28.88
CA ALA A 88 18.83 -29.81 29.47
C ALA A 88 19.40 -29.22 30.77
N PHE A 89 18.87 -29.64 31.92
CA PHE A 89 19.50 -29.38 33.22
C PHE A 89 20.74 -30.27 33.32
N LEU A 90 21.91 -29.69 33.08
CA LEU A 90 23.18 -30.38 33.26
C LEU A 90 23.45 -30.52 34.77
N LEU A 91 23.34 -31.75 35.28
CA LEU A 91 23.86 -32.11 36.59
C LEU A 91 25.38 -32.09 36.50
N ALA A 92 26.01 -31.01 36.97
CA ALA A 92 27.45 -30.91 37.05
C ALA A 92 27.98 -31.97 38.04
N ARG A 93 28.54 -33.07 37.50
CA ARG A 93 29.14 -34.15 38.30
C ARG A 93 30.50 -33.79 38.90
N GLU A 94 31.14 -32.73 38.38
CA GLU A 94 32.39 -32.14 38.87
C GLU A 94 32.42 -30.63 38.58
N HIS A 95 33.45 -29.90 39.06
CA HIS A 95 33.66 -28.45 38.93
C HIS A 95 33.83 -27.98 37.46
N LEU A 96 32.80 -28.14 36.64
CA LEU A 96 32.76 -27.67 35.26
C LEU A 96 32.23 -26.23 35.23
N ASP A 97 32.98 -25.34 34.57
CA ASP A 97 32.53 -24.00 34.23
C ASP A 97 31.97 -24.03 32.80
N ILE A 98 30.65 -23.85 32.68
CA ILE A 98 29.90 -23.81 31.43
C ILE A 98 29.57 -22.35 31.14
N LYS A 99 30.23 -21.77 30.14
CA LYS A 99 29.98 -20.40 29.72
C LYS A 99 29.28 -20.39 28.36
N PRO A 100 28.07 -19.80 28.25
CA PRO A 100 27.45 -19.58 26.95
C PRO A 100 28.30 -18.59 26.14
N PHE A 101 28.55 -18.89 24.86
CA PHE A 101 29.32 -18.03 23.97
C PHE A 101 28.44 -17.12 23.10
N MET A 102 27.19 -17.49 22.86
CA MET A 102 26.25 -16.73 22.02
C MET A 102 25.25 -15.93 22.84
N LEU A 103 24.76 -14.86 22.19
CA LEU A 103 23.62 -14.07 22.63
C LEU A 103 22.43 -14.99 22.91
N THR A 104 21.74 -14.74 24.02
CA THR A 104 20.51 -15.42 24.38
C THR A 104 19.38 -14.99 23.42
N PRO A 105 18.31 -15.79 23.25
CA PRO A 105 17.17 -15.40 22.41
C PRO A 105 16.48 -14.11 22.83
N VAL A 106 16.63 -13.70 24.10
CA VAL A 106 16.16 -12.42 24.63
C VAL A 106 17.04 -11.27 24.12
N GLU A 107 18.32 -11.52 23.88
CA GLU A 107 19.29 -10.53 23.38
C GLU A 107 19.29 -10.45 21.84
N VAL A 108 18.88 -11.49 21.13
CA VAL A 108 18.70 -11.41 19.67
C VAL A 108 17.37 -10.71 19.37
N ASP A 109 17.46 -9.47 18.89
CA ASP A 109 16.29 -8.63 18.62
C ASP A 109 15.57 -9.00 17.31
N TYR A 110 14.96 -10.19 17.30
CA TYR A 110 14.19 -10.68 16.16
C TYR A 110 12.97 -9.80 15.86
N ILE A 111 12.36 -9.22 16.90
CA ILE A 111 11.14 -8.43 16.75
C ILE A 111 11.46 -7.13 16.01
N GLN A 112 12.50 -6.38 16.43
CA GLN A 112 12.88 -5.16 15.72
C GLN A 112 13.35 -5.45 14.30
N SER A 113 14.09 -6.54 14.09
CA SER A 113 14.51 -6.95 12.75
C SER A 113 13.33 -7.24 11.82
N LEU A 114 12.26 -7.88 12.34
CA LEU A 114 11.03 -8.13 11.59
C LEU A 114 10.22 -6.85 11.35
N GLU A 115 10.10 -5.98 12.35
CA GLU A 115 9.42 -4.69 12.20
C GLU A 115 10.10 -3.86 11.10
N PHE A 116 11.43 -3.76 11.11
CA PHE A 116 12.19 -3.05 10.08
C PHE A 116 12.02 -3.66 8.68
N SER A 117 12.01 -5.00 8.60
CA SER A 117 11.79 -5.72 7.34
C SER A 117 10.42 -5.40 6.74
N TYR A 118 9.37 -5.39 7.57
CA TYR A 118 8.03 -5.01 7.12
C TYR A 118 7.90 -3.53 6.75
N GLU A 119 8.57 -2.63 7.46
CA GLU A 119 8.61 -1.21 7.05
C GLU A 119 9.26 -1.06 5.67
N THR A 120 10.35 -1.78 5.41
CA THR A 120 11.02 -1.80 4.10
C THR A 120 10.09 -2.36 3.00
N LEU A 121 9.35 -3.44 3.29
CA LEU A 121 8.35 -3.98 2.38
C LEU A 121 7.18 -3.02 2.13
N ALA A 122 6.73 -2.32 3.17
CA ALA A 122 5.65 -1.34 3.07
C ALA A 122 6.06 -0.19 2.13
N VAL A 123 7.27 0.34 2.32
CA VAL A 123 7.85 1.38 1.44
C VAL A 123 7.99 0.86 0.02
N ALA A 124 8.45 -0.37 -0.19
CA ALA A 124 8.59 -0.93 -1.53
C ALA A 124 7.26 -1.13 -2.28
N LEU A 125 6.15 -1.23 -1.54
CA LEU A 125 4.78 -1.32 -2.08
C LEU A 125 4.06 0.04 -2.12
N ASP A 126 4.77 1.13 -1.77
CA ASP A 126 4.20 2.47 -1.62
C ASP A 126 3.01 2.53 -0.62
N VAL A 127 3.04 1.68 0.40
CA VAL A 127 2.04 1.65 1.48
C VAL A 127 2.63 2.24 2.75
N ASP A 128 1.93 3.22 3.33
CA ASP A 128 2.35 3.82 4.61
C ASP A 128 2.30 2.77 5.76
N PRO A 129 3.37 2.60 6.55
CA PRO A 129 3.40 1.70 7.71
C PRO A 129 2.29 1.93 8.74
N VAL A 130 1.74 3.16 8.83
CA VAL A 130 0.61 3.51 9.69
C VAL A 130 -0.66 2.75 9.28
N LEU A 131 -0.86 2.49 7.99
CA LEU A 131 -2.04 1.75 7.50
C LEU A 131 -1.98 0.27 7.86
N ILE A 132 -0.77 -0.30 7.87
CA ILE A 132 -0.51 -1.71 8.22
C ILE A 132 -0.53 -1.91 9.75
N GLY A 133 -0.42 -0.83 10.52
CA GLY A 133 -0.43 -0.87 11.99
C GLY A 133 0.94 -1.15 12.61
N LEU A 134 2.03 -0.94 11.87
CA LEU A 134 3.38 -1.06 12.40
C LEU A 134 3.77 0.12 13.30
N SER A 135 3.23 1.30 13.02
CA SER A 135 3.52 2.49 13.80
C SER A 135 2.90 2.41 15.20
N LYS A 136 3.76 2.35 16.22
CA LYS A 136 3.38 2.28 17.65
C LYS A 136 2.69 3.54 18.18
N ARG A 137 2.72 4.67 17.45
CA ARG A 137 2.12 5.97 17.85
C ARG A 137 1.36 6.63 16.69
N ALA A 138 0.48 5.89 16.04
CA ALA A 138 -0.42 6.46 15.05
C ALA A 138 -1.62 7.17 15.71
N THR A 139 -1.81 8.46 15.41
CA THR A 139 -3.06 9.18 15.72
C THR A 139 -4.11 8.93 14.63
N TYR A 140 -5.39 9.19 14.93
CA TYR A 140 -6.46 9.08 13.93
C TYR A 140 -6.24 10.01 12.72
N GLU A 141 -5.73 11.21 12.95
CA GLU A 141 -5.39 12.17 11.90
C GLU A 141 -4.30 11.63 10.96
N ASN A 142 -3.23 11.05 11.52
CA ASN A 142 -2.16 10.47 10.71
C ASN A 142 -2.68 9.30 9.86
N LYS A 143 -3.55 8.47 10.42
CA LYS A 143 -4.16 7.34 9.69
C LYS A 143 -5.06 7.83 8.56
N HIS A 144 -5.86 8.87 8.80
CA HIS A 144 -6.73 9.44 7.78
C HIS A 144 -5.91 10.08 6.64
N ALA A 145 -4.86 10.84 6.97
CA ALA A 145 -3.95 11.42 5.98
C ALA A 145 -3.27 10.33 5.12
N ALA A 146 -2.78 9.25 5.75
CA ALA A 146 -2.18 8.12 5.05
C ALA A 146 -3.19 7.41 4.13
N GLN A 147 -4.46 7.28 4.56
CA GLN A 147 -5.52 6.72 3.71
C GLN A 147 -5.80 7.60 2.48
N VAL A 148 -5.68 8.92 2.58
CA VAL A 148 -5.84 9.81 1.43
C VAL A 148 -4.63 9.74 0.50
N ALA A 149 -3.42 9.70 1.06
CA ALA A 149 -2.17 9.65 0.29
C ALA A 149 -2.08 8.41 -0.61
N ILE A 150 -2.40 7.22 -0.08
CA ILE A 150 -2.34 5.97 -0.86
C ILE A 150 -3.27 5.97 -2.09
N TRP A 151 -4.39 6.69 -2.05
CA TRP A 151 -5.26 6.84 -3.22
C TRP A 151 -4.58 7.63 -4.33
N ALA A 152 -3.91 8.72 -3.98
CA ALA A 152 -3.21 9.58 -4.93
C ALA A 152 -1.97 8.89 -5.52
N ASP A 153 -1.17 8.25 -4.66
CA ASP A 153 0.15 7.76 -5.04
C ASP A 153 0.12 6.36 -5.67
N VAL A 154 -0.79 5.49 -5.21
CA VAL A 154 -0.82 4.07 -5.61
C VAL A 154 -2.06 3.74 -6.42
N HIS A 155 -3.25 3.93 -5.85
CA HIS A 155 -4.47 3.41 -6.47
C HIS A 155 -4.82 4.11 -7.78
N ILE A 156 -4.82 5.44 -7.82
CA ILE A 156 -5.18 6.21 -9.02
C ILE A 156 -4.21 5.91 -10.18
N PRO A 157 -2.87 5.94 -10.02
CA PRO A 157 -1.95 5.60 -11.10
C PRO A 157 -2.13 4.17 -11.63
N HIS A 158 -2.35 3.18 -10.76
CA HIS A 158 -2.62 1.80 -11.20
C HIS A 158 -3.95 1.65 -11.94
N LEU A 159 -4.99 2.36 -11.50
CA LEU A 159 -6.29 2.39 -12.19
C LEU A 159 -6.17 3.07 -13.55
N VAL A 160 -5.47 4.21 -13.64
CA VAL A 160 -5.22 4.89 -14.92
C VAL A 160 -4.46 4.00 -15.89
N ASN A 161 -3.40 3.33 -15.44
CA ASN A 161 -2.66 2.39 -16.27
C ASN A 161 -3.54 1.23 -16.77
N SER A 162 -4.36 0.65 -15.89
CA SER A 162 -5.27 -0.44 -16.25
C SER A 162 -6.36 0.04 -17.21
N ARG A 163 -6.93 1.22 -16.97
CA ARG A 163 -7.93 1.88 -17.83
C ARG A 163 -7.38 2.07 -19.23
N ASP A 164 -6.18 2.65 -19.34
CA ASP A 164 -5.59 2.99 -20.63
C ASP A 164 -5.29 1.73 -21.44
N GLN A 165 -4.84 0.64 -20.79
CA GLN A 165 -4.62 -0.64 -21.46
C GLN A 165 -5.93 -1.31 -21.90
N ILE A 166 -6.99 -1.25 -21.09
CA ILE A 166 -8.33 -1.73 -21.47
C ILE A 166 -8.87 -0.89 -22.63
N ASN A 167 -8.70 0.43 -22.59
CA ASN A 167 -9.13 1.34 -23.66
C ASN A 167 -8.40 1.07 -24.97
N LEU A 168 -7.12 0.71 -24.92
CA LEU A 168 -6.34 0.41 -26.12
C LEU A 168 -6.65 -0.97 -26.71
N GLN A 169 -6.91 -1.97 -25.87
CA GLN A 169 -7.03 -3.36 -26.32
C GLN A 169 -8.48 -3.80 -26.52
N LEU A 170 -9.36 -3.47 -25.58
CA LEU A 170 -10.74 -3.99 -25.55
C LEU A 170 -11.71 -3.10 -26.31
N LEU A 171 -11.65 -1.77 -26.13
CA LEU A 171 -12.62 -0.87 -26.76
C LEU A 171 -12.68 -0.97 -28.29
N PRO A 172 -11.56 -1.10 -29.03
CA PRO A 172 -11.62 -1.23 -30.50
C PRO A 172 -12.34 -2.49 -30.98
N GLN A 173 -12.45 -3.51 -30.13
CA GLN A 173 -13.14 -4.77 -30.44
C GLN A 173 -14.63 -4.73 -30.10
N MET A 174 -15.05 -3.76 -29.29
CA MET A 174 -16.43 -3.58 -28.91
C MET A 174 -17.10 -2.62 -29.90
N ASP A 175 -18.28 -2.98 -30.40
CA ASP A 175 -19.13 -2.13 -31.26
C ASP A 175 -19.74 -0.95 -30.46
N LEU A 176 -18.89 -0.09 -29.88
CA LEU A 176 -19.30 1.16 -29.24
C LEU A 176 -19.28 2.30 -30.25
N LYS A 177 -20.04 3.37 -29.96
CA LYS A 177 -20.01 4.59 -30.77
C LYS A 177 -18.61 5.21 -30.78
N ASP A 178 -18.21 5.70 -31.95
CA ASP A 178 -16.93 6.40 -32.14
C ASP A 178 -16.73 7.48 -31.08
N GLY A 179 -15.57 7.43 -30.41
CA GLY A 179 -15.19 8.38 -29.35
C GLY A 179 -15.61 8.00 -27.93
N SER A 180 -16.17 6.81 -27.71
CA SER A 180 -16.43 6.29 -26.36
C SER A 180 -15.11 5.87 -25.69
N PHE A 181 -14.91 6.25 -24.42
CA PHE A 181 -13.79 5.80 -23.59
C PHE A 181 -14.31 5.24 -22.27
N LEU A 182 -13.63 4.23 -21.72
CA LEU A 182 -13.90 3.72 -20.38
C LEU A 182 -13.11 4.55 -19.38
N ASP A 183 -13.77 4.96 -18.30
CA ASP A 183 -13.13 5.60 -17.16
C ASP A 183 -13.70 5.03 -15.86
N PHE A 184 -12.90 5.11 -14.80
CA PHE A 184 -13.31 4.64 -13.48
C PHE A 184 -14.00 5.77 -12.71
N ASP A 185 -15.16 5.48 -12.11
CA ASP A 185 -15.84 6.45 -11.24
C ASP A 185 -15.11 6.56 -9.90
N LEU A 186 -14.35 7.65 -9.72
CA LEU A 186 -13.62 7.96 -8.49
C LEU A 186 -14.39 8.91 -7.56
N SER A 187 -15.64 9.26 -7.88
CA SER A 187 -16.40 10.31 -7.20
C SER A 187 -16.70 10.03 -5.72
N ARG A 188 -16.64 8.76 -5.31
CA ARG A 188 -16.91 8.30 -3.93
C ARG A 188 -15.65 7.91 -3.16
N THR A 189 -14.46 8.13 -3.72
CA THR A 189 -13.21 7.80 -3.04
C THR A 189 -12.97 8.73 -1.84
N PRO A 190 -12.40 8.24 -0.72
CA PRO A 190 -12.13 9.05 0.45
C PRO A 190 -11.35 10.34 0.13
N ALA A 191 -10.30 10.21 -0.69
CA ALA A 191 -9.48 11.34 -1.12
C ALA A 191 -10.28 12.45 -1.84
N VAL A 192 -11.17 12.06 -2.75
CA VAL A 192 -12.02 13.02 -3.49
C VAL A 192 -13.09 13.61 -2.57
N VAL A 193 -13.63 12.85 -1.63
CA VAL A 193 -14.62 13.35 -0.67
C VAL A 193 -14.02 14.41 0.24
N ASP A 194 -12.81 14.20 0.76
CA ASP A 194 -12.17 15.19 1.64
C ASP A 194 -11.68 16.41 0.88
N MET A 195 -11.21 16.24 -0.36
CA MET A 195 -10.96 17.37 -1.26
C MET A 195 -12.24 18.18 -1.52
N ARG A 196 -13.39 17.53 -1.76
CA ARG A 196 -14.67 18.22 -1.95
C ARG A 196 -15.11 19.02 -0.73
N LYS A 197 -14.91 18.50 0.48
CA LYS A 197 -15.19 19.25 1.72
C LYS A 197 -14.34 20.52 1.79
N LYS A 198 -13.04 20.41 1.54
CA LYS A 198 -12.12 21.57 1.50
C LYS A 198 -12.51 22.57 0.42
N ASN A 199 -12.81 22.10 -0.79
CA ASN A 199 -13.28 22.96 -1.88
C ASN A 199 -14.60 23.66 -1.52
N ALA A 200 -15.52 23.00 -0.79
CA ALA A 200 -16.76 23.62 -0.33
C ALA A 200 -16.51 24.71 0.73
N GLU A 201 -15.56 24.49 1.65
CA GLU A 201 -15.13 25.50 2.63
C GLU A 201 -14.49 26.72 1.94
N GLU A 202 -13.60 26.49 0.97
CA GLU A 202 -12.99 27.56 0.16
C GLU A 202 -14.04 28.32 -0.68
N ALA A 203 -15.02 27.59 -1.22
CA ALA A 203 -16.12 28.19 -1.98
C ALA A 203 -16.94 29.13 -1.10
N ALA A 204 -17.23 28.76 0.15
CA ALA A 204 -17.93 29.62 1.09
C ALA A 204 -17.15 30.92 1.34
N ILE A 205 -15.82 30.83 1.51
CA ILE A 205 -14.95 32.01 1.67
C ILE A 205 -15.01 32.93 0.44
N TYR A 206 -14.92 32.38 -0.77
CA TYR A 206 -14.96 33.18 -2.00
C TYR A 206 -16.31 33.83 -2.26
N LEU A 207 -17.41 33.17 -1.87
CA LEU A 207 -18.75 33.74 -1.98
C LEU A 207 -19.00 34.83 -0.92
N ASP A 208 -18.61 34.57 0.33
CA ASP A 208 -18.93 35.46 1.45
C ASP A 208 -17.98 36.65 1.56
N GLN A 209 -16.68 36.46 1.33
CA GLN A 209 -15.67 37.52 1.53
C GLN A 209 -15.30 38.26 0.26
N LEU A 210 -15.22 37.54 -0.87
CA LEU A 210 -14.79 38.12 -2.16
C LEU A 210 -15.98 38.47 -3.06
N HIS A 211 -17.20 38.06 -2.69
CA HIS A 211 -18.42 38.25 -3.49
C HIS A 211 -18.23 37.83 -4.96
N ALA A 212 -17.43 36.78 -5.18
CA ALA A 212 -17.17 36.25 -6.50
C ALA A 212 -18.47 35.65 -7.08
N SER A 213 -18.61 35.64 -8.40
CA SER A 213 -19.78 35.01 -9.01
C SER A 213 -19.78 33.50 -8.75
N PRO A 214 -20.93 32.89 -8.41
CA PRO A 214 -21.01 31.45 -8.15
C PRO A 214 -20.52 30.59 -9.30
N ARG A 215 -20.70 31.03 -10.55
CA ARG A 215 -20.15 30.37 -11.74
C ARG A 215 -18.62 30.41 -11.80
N ALA A 216 -18.00 31.55 -11.48
CA ALA A 216 -16.55 31.65 -11.42
C ALA A 216 -15.96 30.77 -10.31
N VAL A 217 -16.64 30.69 -9.15
CA VAL A 217 -16.23 29.82 -8.04
C VAL A 217 -16.38 28.34 -8.43
N ASN A 218 -17.50 27.94 -9.05
CA ASN A 218 -17.72 26.59 -9.54
C ASN A 218 -16.67 26.18 -10.59
N ALA A 219 -16.38 27.05 -11.56
CA ALA A 219 -15.37 26.79 -12.58
C ALA A 219 -13.94 26.71 -11.99
N ARG A 220 -13.64 27.51 -10.96
CA ARG A 220 -12.30 27.54 -10.34
C ARG A 220 -12.06 26.37 -9.39
N LEU A 221 -13.07 25.98 -8.60
CA LEU A 221 -12.96 24.93 -7.59
C LEU A 221 -13.49 23.57 -8.06
N ASN A 222 -14.00 23.51 -9.30
CA ASN A 222 -14.58 22.33 -9.94
C ASN A 222 -15.59 21.62 -9.02
N LEU A 223 -16.56 22.39 -8.51
CA LEU A 223 -17.53 21.89 -7.52
C LEU A 223 -18.53 20.89 -8.12
N GLY A 224 -18.61 20.81 -9.46
CA GLY A 224 -19.40 19.83 -10.19
C GLY A 224 -20.86 20.23 -10.40
N PHE A 225 -21.24 21.49 -10.17
CA PHE A 225 -22.55 22.00 -10.54
C PHE A 225 -22.60 22.33 -12.03
N SER A 226 -23.77 22.17 -12.65
CA SER A 226 -23.95 22.66 -14.02
C SER A 226 -24.07 24.18 -14.02
N ASP A 227 -23.64 24.83 -15.10
CA ASP A 227 -23.75 26.29 -15.22
C ASP A 227 -25.21 26.77 -15.22
N ASP A 228 -26.15 25.90 -15.59
CA ASP A 228 -27.59 26.18 -15.58
C ASP A 228 -28.16 26.20 -14.15
N ASP A 229 -27.59 25.43 -13.23
CA ASP A 229 -27.99 25.41 -11.81
C ASP A 229 -27.52 26.66 -11.04
N LEU A 230 -26.63 27.48 -11.63
CA LEU A 230 -26.00 28.62 -10.97
C LEU A 230 -26.47 29.97 -11.54
N PRO A 231 -26.79 30.95 -10.68
CA PRO A 231 -27.20 32.28 -11.12
C PRO A 231 -26.09 32.97 -11.92
N LYS A 232 -26.50 33.71 -12.96
CA LYS A 232 -25.60 34.39 -13.92
C LYS A 232 -24.83 35.57 -13.30
N GLY A 233 -25.36 36.20 -12.26
CA GLY A 233 -24.78 37.37 -11.60
C GLY A 233 -24.01 37.05 -10.33
N ALA A 234 -23.14 37.97 -9.91
CA ALA A 234 -22.53 37.92 -8.58
C ALA A 234 -23.56 38.32 -7.51
N LEU A 235 -23.57 37.60 -6.38
CA LEU A 235 -24.35 38.00 -5.21
C LEU A 235 -23.59 39.09 -4.46
N VAL A 236 -24.06 40.32 -4.59
CA VAL A 236 -23.53 41.46 -3.85
C VAL A 236 -24.46 41.72 -2.65
N PRO A 237 -23.93 41.97 -1.44
CA PRO A 237 -24.78 42.36 -0.31
C PRO A 237 -25.61 43.59 -0.68
N MET A 238 -26.84 43.64 -0.18
CA MET A 238 -27.89 44.61 -0.53
C MET A 238 -27.50 46.11 -0.35
N SER A 239 -26.33 46.39 0.22
CA SER A 239 -25.75 47.72 0.42
C SER A 239 -24.92 48.26 -0.76
N LEU A 240 -24.70 47.50 -1.82
CA LEU A 240 -23.89 47.91 -2.99
C LEU A 240 -24.71 47.80 -4.29
N VAL A 241 -24.80 48.93 -5.02
CA VAL A 241 -25.58 49.11 -6.27
C VAL A 241 -24.91 48.38 -7.46
N TYR A 242 -25.73 47.86 -8.39
CA TYR A 242 -25.34 47.09 -9.58
C TYR A 242 -24.32 47.82 -10.49
N LEU A 243 -23.32 47.06 -10.94
CA LEU A 243 -22.61 47.29 -12.20
C LEU A 243 -22.96 46.12 -13.13
N ASP A 244 -23.54 46.41 -14.29
CA ASP A 244 -23.74 45.42 -15.34
C ASP A 244 -22.40 44.75 -15.66
N ALA A 245 -22.34 43.43 -15.58
CA ALA A 245 -21.15 42.68 -15.93
C ALA A 245 -20.78 42.98 -17.39
N PRO A 246 -19.53 43.35 -17.72
CA PRO A 246 -19.13 43.48 -19.11
C PRO A 246 -19.28 42.11 -19.79
N SER A 247 -20.03 42.09 -20.90
CA SER A 247 -20.26 40.91 -21.73
C SER A 247 -18.92 40.34 -22.19
N THR A 248 -18.45 39.30 -21.51
CA THR A 248 -17.32 38.48 -21.97
C THR A 248 -17.89 37.29 -22.73
N GLU A 249 -18.31 37.52 -23.97
CA GLU A 249 -18.49 36.42 -24.91
C GLU A 249 -17.13 35.81 -25.22
N ARG A 250 -16.83 34.68 -24.58
CA ARG A 250 -15.79 33.76 -25.01
C ARG A 250 -16.49 32.65 -25.80
N PRO A 251 -16.08 32.31 -27.03
CA PRO A 251 -16.73 31.24 -27.78
C PRO A 251 -16.63 29.91 -27.02
N ALA A 252 -17.77 29.21 -26.90
CA ALA A 252 -17.89 27.98 -26.14
C ALA A 252 -16.97 26.87 -26.67
N PRO A 253 -16.29 26.10 -25.81
CA PRO A 253 -15.67 24.84 -26.22
C PRO A 253 -16.77 23.82 -26.54
N ALA A 254 -16.57 23.04 -27.61
CA ALA A 254 -17.54 22.08 -28.11
C ALA A 254 -17.96 21.07 -27.01
N GLU A 255 -19.26 20.93 -26.79
CA GLU A 255 -19.84 20.05 -25.77
C GLU A 255 -19.56 18.56 -26.08
N THR A 256 -18.69 17.91 -25.30
CA THR A 256 -18.71 16.45 -25.13
C THR A 256 -19.73 16.09 -24.04
N ARG A 257 -20.88 15.56 -24.44
CA ARG A 257 -21.89 15.01 -23.53
C ARG A 257 -21.42 13.66 -22.95
N THR A 258 -21.16 13.62 -21.65
CA THR A 258 -21.03 12.36 -20.90
C THR A 258 -22.43 11.84 -20.56
N LEU A 259 -22.85 10.73 -21.16
CA LEU A 259 -24.09 10.04 -20.81
C LEU A 259 -23.82 9.03 -19.70
N ILE A 260 -24.34 9.28 -18.50
CA ILE A 260 -24.38 8.27 -17.42
C ILE A 260 -25.65 7.43 -17.64
N ALA A 261 -25.48 6.23 -18.20
CA ALA A 261 -26.57 5.26 -18.29
C ALA A 261 -26.66 4.47 -16.98
N ASN A 262 -27.72 4.72 -16.20
CA ASN A 262 -28.13 3.83 -15.12
C ASN A 262 -28.85 2.62 -15.74
N LEU A 263 -28.26 1.44 -15.61
CA LEU A 263 -28.94 0.18 -15.93
C LEU A 263 -29.99 -0.10 -14.85
N GLN A 264 -31.26 0.17 -15.15
CA GLN A 264 -32.36 -0.51 -14.46
C GLN A 264 -32.56 -1.87 -15.14
N THR A 265 -32.41 -2.91 -14.34
CA THR A 265 -32.73 -4.30 -14.66
C THR A 265 -34.24 -4.50 -14.78
N GLU A 266 -34.68 -5.04 -15.92
CA GLU A 266 -35.79 -6.01 -16.02
C GLU A 266 -35.26 -7.28 -16.69
#